data_AF-A0A317J361-F1
#
_entry.id   AF-A0A317J361-F1
#
_cell.length_a   1.000
_cell.length_b   1.000
_cell.length_c   1.000
_cell.angle_alpha   90.00
_cell.angle_beta   90.00
_cell.angle_gamma   90.00
#
_symmetry.space_group_name_H-M   'P 1'
#
loop_
_entity.id
_entity.type
_entity.pdbx_description
1 polymer ?
#
loop_
_entity_poly.entity_id
_entity_poly.type
_entity_poly.pdbx_seq_one_letter_code
_entity_poly.pdbx_strand_id
1 'polypeptide(L)'
;MGVAGGPRCESARAAEDDQQRPDRPVSVGGGADILGGWSRELQFRSEFFNGVNHPQFGLPNAVAGVGGAGTIASTQRANQQIQFALRFAY
;
A
#
# COMPACT_ATOMS: atom_id res chain seq x y z
N MET A 1 -33.09 19.97 29.08
CA MET A 1 -32.09 20.52 28.14
C MET A 1 -30.91 19.56 28.13
N GLY A 2 -30.80 18.70 27.13
CA GLY A 2 -29.74 17.69 27.02
C GLY A 2 -29.65 17.26 25.57
N VAL A 3 -28.55 17.65 24.93
CA VAL A 3 -28.32 17.66 23.49
C VAL A 3 -28.15 16.27 22.89
N ALA A 4 -28.59 16.17 21.63
CA ALA A 4 -28.75 14.99 20.81
C ALA A 4 -27.44 14.19 20.59
N GLY A 5 -27.56 12.86 20.64
CA GLY A 5 -26.53 11.94 20.17
C GLY A 5 -26.44 11.98 18.64
N GLY A 6 -25.38 12.60 18.13
CA GLY A 6 -25.00 12.53 16.72
C GLY A 6 -24.41 11.15 16.36
N PRO A 7 -24.48 10.75 15.08
CA PRO A 7 -24.06 9.42 14.64
C PRO A 7 -22.57 9.20 14.91
N ARG A 8 -22.28 8.07 15.55
CA ARG A 8 -20.94 7.65 15.98
C ARG A 8 -20.04 7.46 14.77
N CYS A 9 -18.75 7.68 15.00
CA CYS A 9 -17.60 7.61 14.10
C CYS A 9 -17.34 6.24 13.43
N GLU A 10 -18.36 5.51 12.99
CA GLU A 10 -18.23 4.22 12.31
C GLU A 10 -17.86 4.38 10.83
N SER A 11 -18.31 5.47 10.19
CA SER A 11 -18.11 5.75 8.76
C SER A 11 -16.69 6.23 8.40
N ALA A 12 -15.95 6.80 9.35
CA ALA A 12 -14.56 7.22 9.13
C ALA A 12 -13.60 6.02 9.03
N ARG A 13 -13.87 4.93 9.76
CA ARG A 13 -13.05 3.71 9.70
C ARG A 13 -13.22 2.94 8.39
N ALA A 14 -14.41 3.01 7.77
CA ALA A 14 -14.69 2.38 6.49
C ALA A 14 -14.07 3.13 5.30
N ALA A 15 -13.96 4.47 5.37
CA ALA A 15 -13.34 5.26 4.30
C ALA A 15 -11.80 5.13 4.27
N GLU A 16 -11.16 4.94 5.43
CA GLU A 16 -9.71 4.69 5.51
C GLU A 16 -9.33 3.27 5.04
N ASP A 17 -10.23 2.29 5.19
CA ASP A 17 -10.03 0.92 4.68
C ASP A 17 -10.16 0.84 3.14
N ASP A 18 -10.93 1.74 2.53
CA ASP A 18 -11.16 1.76 1.07
C ASP A 18 -10.03 2.45 0.29
N GLN A 19 -9.38 3.47 0.88
CA GLN A 19 -8.16 4.07 0.30
C GLN A 19 -6.95 3.13 0.31
N GLN A 20 -6.96 2.08 1.13
CA GLN A 20 -5.84 1.14 1.26
C GLN A 20 -5.90 -0.04 0.27
N ARG A 21 -6.99 -0.16 -0.52
CA ARG A 21 -7.23 -1.29 -1.44
C ARG A 21 -6.34 -1.33 -2.71
N PRO A 22 -5.97 -0.21 -3.38
CA PRO A 22 -5.21 -0.27 -4.64
C PRO A 22 -3.69 -0.45 -4.46
N ASP A 23 -3.16 -0.28 -3.24
CA ASP A 23 -1.71 -0.35 -2.95
C ASP A 23 -1.27 -1.65 -2.28
N ARG A 24 -2.18 -2.61 -2.08
CA ARG A 24 -1.82 -3.93 -1.57
C ARG A 24 -0.78 -4.54 -2.52
N PRO A 25 0.42 -4.90 -2.04
CA PRO A 25 1.38 -5.57 -2.90
C PRO A 25 0.77 -6.87 -3.40
N VAL A 26 0.72 -7.05 -4.72
CA VAL A 26 0.43 -8.38 -5.27
C VAL A 26 1.69 -9.22 -5.09
N SER A 27 1.57 -10.27 -4.28
CA SER A 27 2.67 -11.18 -3.96
C SER A 27 2.55 -12.43 -4.83
N VAL A 28 3.58 -12.71 -5.62
CA VAL A 28 3.70 -13.92 -6.42
C VAL A 28 4.96 -14.63 -5.98
N GLY A 29 4.81 -15.81 -5.36
CA GLY A 29 5.96 -16.57 -4.88
C GLY A 29 5.68 -18.07 -4.83
N GLY A 30 6.75 -18.85 -4.93
CA GLY A 30 6.71 -20.31 -4.93
C GLY A 30 7.99 -20.87 -4.31
N GLY A 31 7.85 -22.01 -3.65
CA GLY A 31 8.95 -22.77 -3.06
C GLY A 31 8.98 -24.18 -3.63
N ALA A 32 10.18 -24.72 -3.89
CA ALA A 32 10.36 -26.09 -4.33
C ALA A 32 11.56 -26.76 -3.64
N ASP A 33 11.38 -28.03 -3.30
CA ASP A 33 12.46 -28.92 -2.87
C ASP A 33 13.25 -29.34 -4.10
N ILE A 34 14.45 -28.77 -4.26
CA ILE A 34 15.18 -28.87 -5.53
C ILE A 34 15.94 -30.20 -5.70
N LEU A 35 16.07 -31.03 -4.66
CA LEU A 35 17.00 -32.18 -4.66
C LEU A 35 16.47 -33.48 -4.03
N GLY A 36 15.14 -33.67 -3.95
CA GLY A 36 14.51 -35.00 -3.88
C GLY A 36 15.02 -35.99 -2.82
N GLY A 37 15.32 -35.55 -1.59
CA GLY A 37 15.76 -36.43 -0.50
C GLY A 37 16.69 -35.77 0.53
N TRP A 38 17.27 -34.62 0.18
CA TRP A 38 18.06 -33.76 1.06
C TRP A 38 17.33 -32.42 1.15
N SER A 39 17.13 -31.89 2.37
CA SER A 39 16.26 -30.74 2.68
C SER A 39 16.83 -29.42 2.17
N ARG A 40 16.94 -29.28 0.85
CA ARG A 40 17.36 -28.07 0.17
C ARG A 40 16.13 -27.40 -0.41
N GLU A 41 15.78 -26.26 0.16
CA GLU A 41 14.58 -25.51 -0.18
C GLU A 41 14.99 -24.22 -0.89
N LEU A 42 14.37 -23.97 -2.04
CA LEU A 42 14.49 -22.70 -2.76
C LEU A 42 13.13 -22.02 -2.80
N GLN A 43 13.03 -20.83 -2.22
CA GLN A 43 11.83 -19.99 -2.26
C GLN A 43 12.13 -18.67 -2.97
N PHE A 44 11.33 -18.36 -3.98
CA PHE A 44 11.40 -17.07 -4.68
C PHE A 44 10.08 -16.33 -4.51
N ARG A 45 10.16 -15.04 -4.19
CA ARG A 45 9.00 -14.17 -4.01
C ARG A 45 9.21 -12.85 -4.75
N SER A 46 8.21 -12.44 -5.50
CA SER A 46 8.10 -11.14 -6.14
C SER A 46 6.89 -10.41 -5.58
N GLU A 47 7.06 -9.14 -5.22
CA GLU A 47 6.00 -8.28 -4.70
C GLU A 47 5.92 -7.02 -5.56
N PHE A 48 4.75 -6.73 -6.12
CA PHE A 48 4.50 -5.55 -6.93
C PHE A 48 3.59 -4.59 -6.16
N PHE A 49 4.13 -3.43 -5.78
CA PHE A 49 3.41 -2.33 -5.15
C PHE A 49 3.02 -1.32 -6.23
N ASN A 50 1.77 -0.86 -6.19
CA ASN A 50 1.22 0.03 -7.21
C ASN A 50 1.39 -0.54 -8.63
N GLY A 51 0.90 -1.77 -8.86
CA GLY A 51 1.17 -2.56 -10.07
C GLY A 51 0.61 -2.00 -11.37
N VAL A 52 -0.36 -1.07 -11.31
CA VAL A 52 -0.90 -0.34 -12.47
C VAL A 52 -0.37 1.09 -12.55
N ASN A 53 0.57 1.47 -11.68
CA ASN A 53 1.09 2.82 -11.55
C ASN A 53 -0.05 3.87 -11.47
N HIS A 54 -1.00 3.66 -10.57
CA HIS A 54 -2.05 4.63 -10.31
C HIS A 54 -1.47 5.80 -9.49
N PRO A 55 -1.47 7.04 -9.99
CA PRO A 55 -0.95 8.18 -9.24
C PRO A 55 -1.93 8.57 -8.12
N GLN A 56 -1.56 8.30 -6.88
CA GLN A 56 -2.21 8.89 -5.71
C GLN A 56 -1.60 10.25 -5.43
N PHE A 57 -2.35 11.29 -5.74
CA PHE A 57 -1.99 12.67 -5.45
C PHE A 57 -2.14 12.98 -3.96
N GLY A 58 -1.19 13.72 -3.40
CA GLY A 58 -1.24 14.17 -2.01
C GLY A 58 -2.32 15.22 -1.77
N LEU A 59 -2.51 15.59 -0.51
CA LEU A 59 -3.43 16.67 -0.15
C LEU A 59 -2.92 18.00 -0.73
N PRO A 60 -3.83 18.90 -1.15
CA PRO A 60 -3.46 20.24 -1.57
C PRO A 60 -2.80 21.02 -0.43
N ASN A 61 -1.93 21.96 -0.78
CA ASN A 61 -1.34 22.87 0.21
C ASN A 61 -2.44 23.64 0.96
N ALA A 62 -2.58 23.36 2.26
CA ALA A 62 -3.62 23.91 3.12
C ALA A 62 -3.32 25.33 3.64
N VAL A 63 -2.12 25.87 3.38
CA VAL A 63 -1.71 27.19 3.87
C VAL A 63 -2.30 28.27 2.97
N ALA A 64 -3.33 28.96 3.48
CA ALA A 64 -3.92 30.12 2.81
C ALA A 64 -3.00 31.35 2.92
N GLY A 65 -2.94 32.17 1.86
CA GLY A 65 -2.19 33.44 1.84
C GLY A 65 -0.75 33.35 1.31
N VAL A 66 -0.29 32.18 0.87
CA VAL A 66 1.02 31.96 0.24
C VAL A 66 0.81 31.47 -1.21
N GLY A 67 1.74 31.82 -2.11
CA GLY A 67 1.72 31.29 -3.48
C GLY A 67 1.72 29.76 -3.48
N GLY A 68 0.75 29.15 -4.16
CA GLY A 68 0.57 27.69 -4.20
C GLY A 68 -0.44 27.12 -3.20
N ALA A 69 -1.26 27.94 -2.54
CA ALA A 69 -2.43 27.44 -1.79
C ALA A 69 -3.36 26.64 -2.73
N GLY A 70 -3.81 25.46 -2.31
CA GLY A 70 -4.70 24.61 -3.10
C GLY A 70 -4.03 23.85 -4.25
N THR A 71 -2.71 23.94 -4.43
CA THR A 71 -1.99 23.13 -5.43
C THR A 71 -1.52 21.80 -4.84
N ILE A 72 -1.50 20.74 -5.65
CA ILE A 72 -0.94 19.43 -5.28
C ILE A 72 0.42 19.28 -5.98
N ALA A 73 1.49 19.24 -5.21
CA ALA A 73 2.87 19.18 -5.70
C ALA A 73 3.57 17.83 -5.42
N SER A 74 2.87 16.87 -4.83
CA SER A 74 3.46 15.59 -4.44
C SER A 74 2.47 14.44 -4.60
N THR A 75 3.02 13.23 -4.68
CA THR A 75 2.26 11.98 -4.56
C THR A 75 2.30 11.50 -3.12
N GLN A 76 1.19 10.97 -2.64
CA GLN A 76 1.06 10.55 -1.24
C GLN A 76 1.77 9.23 -0.95
N ARG A 77 1.94 8.40 -1.99
CA ARG A 77 2.66 7.13 -1.94
C ARG A 77 3.74 7.06 -3.00
N ALA A 78 4.62 6.08 -2.84
CA ALA A 78 5.60 5.73 -3.85
C ALA A 78 4.91 5.33 -5.16
N ASN A 79 5.53 5.73 -6.27
CA ASN A 79 5.23 5.22 -7.60
C ASN A 79 5.49 3.69 -7.64
N GLN A 80 5.10 3.00 -8.71
CA GLN A 80 5.30 1.57 -8.95
C GLN A 80 6.63 1.07 -8.38
N GLN A 81 6.57 0.17 -7.42
CA GLN A 81 7.73 -0.42 -6.76
C GLN A 81 7.66 -1.93 -6.86
N ILE A 82 8.76 -2.56 -7.26
CA ILE A 82 8.86 -4.01 -7.41
C ILE A 82 9.96 -4.50 -6.45
N GLN A 83 9.65 -5.51 -5.65
CA GLN A 83 10.58 -6.11 -4.70
C GLN A 83 10.74 -7.60 -5.00
N PHE A 84 11.98 -8.08 -4.96
CA PHE A 84 12.33 -9.48 -5.16
C PHE A 84 13.02 -10.01 -3.91
N ALA A 85 12.65 -11.22 -3.50
CA ALA A 85 13.27 -11.92 -2.39
C ALA A 85 13.56 -13.38 -2.80
N LEU A 86 14.74 -13.85 -2.41
CA LEU A 86 15.19 -15.23 -2.60
C LEU A 86 15.64 -15.79 -1.26
N ARG A 87 15.11 -16.95 -0.89
CA ARG A 87 15.55 -17.71 0.28
C ARG A 87 16.05 -19.08 -0.17
N PHE A 88 17.24 -19.44 0.29
CA PHE A 88 17.85 -20.75 0.10
C PHE A 88 18.12 -21.37 1.48
N ALA A 89 17.63 -22.58 1.71
CA ALA A 89 17.90 -23.36 2.90
C ALA A 89 18.60 -24.67 2.51
N TYR A 90 19.56 -25.11 3.34
CA TYR A 90 20.43 -26.27 3.08
C TYR A 90 20.69 -27.09 4.33
#